data_AF-A0A8J4VES0-F1
#
_entry.id   AF-A0A8J4VES0-F1
#
_cell.length_a   1.000
_cell.length_b   1.000
_cell.length_c   1.000
_cell.angle_alpha   90.00
_cell.angle_beta   90.00
_cell.angle_gamma   90.00
#
_symmetry.space_group_name_H-M   'P 1'
#
loop_
_entity.id
_entity.type
_entity.pdbx_description
1 polymer ?
#
loop_
_entity_poly.entity_id
_entity_poly.type
_entity_poly.pdbx_seq_one_letter_code
_entity_poly.pdbx_strand_id
1 'polypeptide(L)'
;MESSMWFVFVVILVMSSCVQGQLKAGFYSSLCPRAEAIVRSTVEAHSNKDPTILAGLLRLHFHDCFVQGCDGSVLITGSSAEMNAPPNLGLRGLM
;
A
#
# COMPACT_ATOMS: atom_id res chain seq x y z
N MET A 1 -36.90 29.37 -6.21
CA MET A 1 -36.85 28.74 -4.88
C MET A 1 -36.48 27.27 -4.99
N GLU A 2 -37.21 26.48 -5.79
CA GLU A 2 -36.93 25.07 -6.09
C GLU A 2 -35.45 24.80 -6.49
N SER A 3 -34.92 25.55 -7.46
CA SER A 3 -33.55 25.35 -7.97
C SER A 3 -32.46 25.70 -6.95
N SER A 4 -32.70 26.70 -6.10
CA SER A 4 -31.77 27.08 -5.01
C SER A 4 -31.74 26.01 -3.93
N MET A 5 -32.88 25.39 -3.63
CA MET A 5 -32.98 24.31 -2.65
C MET A 5 -32.24 23.05 -3.10
N TRP A 6 -32.31 22.74 -4.40
CA TRP A 6 -31.53 21.65 -5.00
C TRP A 6 -30.02 21.91 -4.92
N PHE A 7 -29.60 23.15 -5.19
CA PHE A 7 -28.20 23.54 -5.12
C PHE A 7 -27.64 23.42 -3.69
N VAL A 8 -28.40 23.86 -2.69
CA VAL A 8 -28.02 23.73 -1.27
C VAL A 8 -27.94 22.25 -0.87
N PHE A 9 -28.87 21.41 -1.34
CA PHE A 9 -28.87 19.98 -1.05
C PHE A 9 -27.64 19.27 -1.64
N VAL A 10 -27.25 19.59 -2.87
CA VAL A 10 -26.03 19.06 -3.50
C VAL A 10 -24.77 19.50 -2.74
N VAL A 11 -24.70 20.77 -2.32
CA VAL A 11 -23.56 21.27 -1.53
C VAL A 11 -23.45 20.56 -0.18
N ILE A 12 -24.57 20.30 0.50
CA ILE A 12 -24.58 19.55 1.78
C ILE A 12 -24.10 18.11 1.57
N LEU A 13 -24.56 17.42 0.52
CA LEU A 13 -24.14 16.05 0.20
C LEU A 13 -22.62 15.95 -0.05
N VAL A 14 -22.04 16.92 -0.77
CA VAL A 14 -20.60 16.96 -1.08
C VAL A 14 -19.75 17.21 0.18
N MET A 15 -20.24 18.02 1.12
CA MET A 15 -19.52 18.33 2.37
C MET A 15 -19.59 17.18 3.40
N SER A 16 -20.61 16.31 3.33
CA SER A 16 -20.73 15.13 4.20
C SER A 16 -19.81 13.97 3.81
N SER A 17 -19.26 13.95 2.60
CA SER A 17 -18.28 12.94 2.16
C SER A 17 -16.85 13.27 2.64
N CYS A 18 -16.65 13.30 3.96
CA CYS A 18 -15.31 13.17 4.53
C CYS A 18 -14.91 11.69 4.45
N VAL A 19 -14.08 11.32 3.48
CA VAL A 19 -13.46 9.99 3.45
C VAL A 19 -12.32 9.98 4.47
N GLN A 20 -12.60 9.52 5.69
CA GLN A 20 -11.56 9.24 6.68
C GLN A 20 -10.90 7.90 6.35
N GLY A 21 -9.76 7.95 5.68
CA GLY A 21 -8.86 6.79 5.59
C GLY A 21 -8.35 6.43 6.99
N GLN A 22 -8.31 5.13 7.32
CA GLN A 22 -7.77 4.65 8.60
C GLN A 22 -6.23 4.76 8.70
N LEU A 23 -5.55 5.00 7.57
CA LEU A 23 -4.10 5.11 7.52
C LEU A 23 -3.63 6.46 8.08
N LYS A 24 -2.57 6.41 8.89
CA LYS A 24 -1.96 7.59 9.50
C LYS A 24 -0.43 7.49 9.44
N ALA A 25 0.25 8.55 9.02
CA ALA A 25 1.70 8.65 9.15
C ALA A 25 2.13 8.56 10.61
N GLY A 26 3.16 7.76 10.91
CA GLY A 26 3.57 7.48 12.28
C GLY A 26 2.57 6.62 13.06
N PHE A 27 1.79 5.77 12.39
CA PHE A 27 0.91 4.78 13.04
C PHE A 27 1.64 3.97 14.13
N TYR A 28 2.90 3.60 13.86
CA TYR A 28 3.73 2.82 14.77
C TYR A 28 4.46 3.67 15.83
N SER A 29 4.30 4.99 15.86
CA SER A 29 5.11 5.88 16.72
C SER A 29 5.05 5.57 18.22
N SER A 30 3.93 5.06 18.72
CA SER A 30 3.76 4.72 20.14
C SER A 30 4.17 3.28 20.47
N LEU A 31 3.88 2.33 19.58
CA LEU A 31 4.09 0.89 19.83
C LEU A 31 5.45 0.40 19.35
N CYS A 32 5.91 0.89 18.20
CA CYS A 32 7.19 0.53 17.59
C CYS A 32 7.82 1.75 16.90
N PRO A 33 8.36 2.72 17.67
CA PRO A 33 8.86 3.99 17.13
C PRO A 33 10.02 3.82 16.13
N ARG A 34 10.71 2.68 16.19
CA ARG A 34 11.84 2.35 15.30
C ARG A 34 11.42 1.61 14.03
N ALA A 35 10.14 1.29 13.83
CA ALA A 35 9.67 0.49 12.70
C ALA A 35 10.13 1.06 11.35
N GLU A 36 9.82 2.34 11.08
CA GLU A 36 10.18 2.99 9.82
C GLU A 36 11.70 3.11 9.62
N ALA A 37 12.44 3.37 10.70
CA ALA A 37 13.90 3.46 10.67
C ALA A 37 14.56 2.10 10.39
N ILE A 38 14.06 1.03 10.99
CA ILE A 38 14.52 -0.34 10.74
C ILE A 38 14.27 -0.72 9.28
N VAL A 39 13.05 -0.52 8.78
CA VAL A 39 12.70 -0.81 7.37
C VAL A 39 13.64 -0.06 6.43
N ARG A 40 13.85 1.25 6.65
CA ARG A 40 14.76 2.05 5.83
C ARG A 40 16.18 1.49 5.83
N SER A 41 16.74 1.21 7.01
CA SER A 41 18.11 0.69 7.13
C SER A 41 18.28 -0.68 6.46
N THR A 42 17.27 -1.54 6.53
CA THR A 42 17.30 -2.85 5.88
C THR A 42 17.27 -2.70 4.36
N VAL A 43 16.40 -1.84 3.82
CA VAL A 43 16.31 -1.57 2.38
C VAL A 43 17.63 -0.98 1.87
N GLU A 44 18.21 -0.01 2.57
CA GLU A 44 19.51 0.58 2.23
C GLU A 44 20.63 -0.47 2.22
N ALA A 45 20.69 -1.34 3.24
CA ALA A 45 21.69 -2.40 3.31
C ALA A 45 21.60 -3.40 2.15
N HIS A 46 20.39 -3.75 1.70
CA HIS A 46 20.19 -4.63 0.54
C HIS A 46 20.47 -3.90 -0.78
N SER A 47 20.03 -2.64 -0.90
CA SER A 47 20.30 -1.82 -2.08
C SER A 47 21.79 -1.57 -2.32
N ASN A 48 22.59 -1.49 -1.26
CA ASN A 48 24.05 -1.36 -1.37
C ASN A 48 24.72 -2.62 -1.94
N LYS A 49 24.08 -3.79 -1.80
CA LYS A 49 24.56 -5.06 -2.38
C LYS A 49 24.00 -5.29 -3.78
N ASP A 50 22.73 -4.98 -3.96
CA ASP A 50 22.01 -5.11 -5.24
C ASP A 50 21.06 -3.92 -5.42
N PRO A 51 21.44 -2.92 -6.25
CA PRO A 51 20.58 -1.76 -6.52
C PRO A 51 19.25 -2.11 -7.20
N THR A 52 19.13 -3.29 -7.82
CA THR A 52 17.90 -3.71 -8.52
C THR A 52 16.76 -4.06 -7.56
N ILE A 53 17.08 -4.31 -6.28
CA ILE A 53 16.11 -4.54 -5.19
C ILE A 53 15.08 -3.40 -5.09
N LEU A 54 15.49 -2.15 -5.31
CA LEU A 54 14.57 -1.01 -5.20
C LEU A 54 13.43 -1.09 -6.22
N ALA A 55 13.77 -1.44 -7.48
CA ALA A 55 12.79 -1.65 -8.53
C ALA A 55 11.93 -2.90 -8.26
N GLY A 56 12.54 -3.97 -7.75
CA GLY A 56 11.84 -5.19 -7.33
C GLY A 56 10.79 -4.91 -6.25
N LEU A 57 11.16 -4.18 -5.19
CA LEU A 57 10.28 -3.85 -4.08
C LEU A 57 9.11 -2.95 -4.50
N LEU A 58 9.36 -1.98 -5.38
CA LEU A 58 8.30 -1.15 -5.95
C LEU A 58 7.33 -1.98 -6.80
N ARG A 59 7.85 -2.88 -7.64
CA ARG A 59 7.02 -3.79 -8.44
C ARG A 59 6.22 -4.73 -7.54
N LEU A 60 6.82 -5.28 -6.49
CA LEU A 60 6.15 -6.14 -5.52
C LEU A 60 4.97 -5.42 -4.85
N HIS A 61 5.19 -4.19 -4.37
CA HIS A 61 4.13 -3.38 -3.76
C HIS A 61 2.99 -3.07 -4.74
N PHE A 62 3.32 -2.77 -6.00
CA PHE A 62 2.31 -2.59 -7.04
C PHE A 62 1.49 -3.86 -7.27
N HIS A 63 2.14 -5.02 -7.41
CA HIS A 63 1.46 -6.29 -7.67
C HIS A 63 0.55 -6.73 -6.52
N ASP A 64 0.94 -6.43 -5.27
CA ASP A 64 0.11 -6.63 -4.08
C ASP A 64 -1.14 -5.74 -4.16
N CYS A 65 -0.96 -4.42 -4.19
CA CYS A 65 -2.06 -3.47 -4.14
C CYS A 65 -3.06 -3.55 -5.31
N PHE A 66 -2.62 -4.02 -6.48
CA PHE A 66 -3.47 -4.05 -7.67
C PHE A 66 -4.51 -5.17 -7.63
N VAL A 67 -4.25 -6.24 -6.87
CA VAL A 67 -5.15 -7.40 -6.74
C VAL A 67 -5.69 -7.42 -5.32
N GLN A 68 -6.99 -7.15 -5.16
CA GLN A 68 -7.72 -7.24 -3.87
C GLN A 68 -7.26 -6.31 -2.73
N GLY A 69 -6.13 -5.62 -2.84
CA GLY A 69 -5.71 -4.55 -1.94
C GLY A 69 -4.27 -4.71 -1.46
N CYS A 70 -3.79 -3.76 -0.65
CA CYS A 70 -2.44 -3.79 -0.09
C CYS A 70 -2.41 -4.59 1.24
N ASP A 71 -2.59 -5.89 1.17
CA ASP A 71 -2.72 -6.77 2.35
C ASP A 71 -1.57 -7.77 2.52
N GLY A 72 -0.61 -7.81 1.58
CA GLY A 72 0.53 -8.73 1.61
C GLY A 72 0.21 -10.14 1.12
N SER A 73 -0.95 -10.37 0.49
CA SER A 73 -1.36 -11.68 -0.05
C SER A 73 -0.34 -12.27 -1.02
N VAL A 74 0.36 -11.43 -1.79
CA VAL A 74 1.36 -11.86 -2.78
C VAL A 74 2.59 -12.53 -2.15
N LEU A 75 2.81 -12.34 -0.84
CA LEU A 75 3.93 -12.91 -0.09
C LEU A 75 3.64 -14.33 0.43
N ILE A 76 2.39 -14.79 0.36
CA ILE A 76 1.99 -16.10 0.87
C ILE A 76 2.43 -17.18 -0.12
N THR A 77 3.00 -18.29 0.39
CA THR A 77 3.42 -19.44 -0.42
C THR A 77 2.43 -20.59 -0.29
N GLY A 78 2.21 -21.32 -1.38
CA GLY A 78 1.27 -22.44 -1.42
C GLY A 78 0.90 -22.84 -2.85
N SER A 79 0.30 -24.01 -3.04
CA SER A 79 -0.03 -24.53 -4.38
C SER A 79 -0.99 -23.64 -5.17
N SER A 80 -1.89 -22.92 -4.48
CA SER A 80 -2.86 -21.99 -5.08
C SER A 80 -2.59 -20.53 -4.71
N ALA A 81 -1.35 -20.21 -4.32
CA ALA A 81 -0.99 -18.87 -3.88
C ALA A 81 -0.90 -17.86 -5.03
N GLU A 82 -1.22 -16.61 -4.75
CA GLU A 82 -1.13 -15.50 -5.70
C GLU A 82 0.29 -15.30 -6.24
N MET A 83 1.32 -15.61 -5.44
CA MET A 83 2.71 -15.59 -5.86
C MET A 83 2.97 -16.40 -7.14
N ASN A 84 2.24 -17.51 -7.33
CA ASN A 84 2.40 -18.41 -8.48
C ASN A 84 1.58 -17.99 -9.69
N ALA A 85 0.78 -16.93 -9.59
CA ALA A 85 0.00 -16.44 -10.72
C ALA A 85 0.95 -15.98 -11.85
N PRO A 86 0.62 -16.20 -13.13
CA PRO A 86 1.43 -15.76 -14.27
C PRO A 86 1.94 -14.30 -14.19
N PRO A 87 1.14 -13.29 -13.78
CA PRO A 87 1.64 -11.91 -13.66
C PRO A 87 2.68 -11.72 -12.55
N ASN A 88 2.66 -12.57 -11.52
CA ASN A 88 3.51 -12.47 -10.34
C ASN A 88 4.82 -13.27 -10.47
N LEU A 89 5.00 -13.97 -11.61
CA LEU A 89 6.25 -14.67 -11.91
C LEU A 89 7.41 -13.69 -12.03
N GLY A 90 8.50 -14.01 -11.32
CA GLY A 90 9.71 -13.19 -11.30
C GLY A 90 9.60 -11.94 -10.43
N LEU A 91 8.56 -11.82 -9.59
CA LEU A 91 8.58 -10.89 -8.46
C LEU A 91 9.78 -11.20 -7.56
N ARG A 92 10.46 -10.14 -7.14
CA ARG A 92 11.65 -10.17 -6.29
C ARG A 92 11.48 -9.13 -5.19
N GLY A 93 12.10 -9.35 -4.05
CA GLY A 93 12.04 -8.47 -2.90
C GLY A 93 13.28 -8.60 -2.04
N LEU A 94 13.15 -8.33 -0.74
CA LEU A 94 14.24 -8.44 0.23
C LEU A 94 14.54 -9.89 0.66
N MET A 95 13.89 -10.89 0.06
CA MET A 95 14.06 -12.32 0.34
C MET A 95 15.02 -12.97 -0.65
#